data_AF-A0A2D8V0R7-F1
#
_entry.id   AF-A0A2D8V0R7-F1
#
_cell.length_a   1.000
_cell.length_b   1.000
_cell.length_c   1.000
_cell.angle_alpha   90.00
_cell.angle_beta   90.00
_cell.angle_gamma   90.00
#
_symmetry.space_group_name_H-M   'P 1'
#
loop_
_entity.id
_entity.type
_entity.pdbx_description
1 polymer ?
#
loop_
_entity_poly.entity_id
_entity_poly.type
_entity_poly.pdbx_seq_one_letter_code
_entity_poly.pdbx_strand_id
1 'polypeptide(L)'
;MPKRTDIHSVLIIGAGPIIIGQACEFDYSGTQACKALREEGFRVILVNSNPATIMTDPEFADHTYIEPITPESVAKIIRKEQAWMQEQGMQGKLVLLPTLGGQTALNVAMDMHRSGQLVELGIELIGAQPDAIEKGEDRLAFKEAMKKIGLDVPVSGVAHDWPEAKAIAENIGRFPLIIRPAYTLGGTGGGIAYNWEEYETISKRGCELSPVSEILIEESLLGWKEFEMEVMRDRADNCVIICSIENFDPMGVHTGDSITVAPIQTLTDKEYQIMRDASFAVIREIGVETGGSNIQFAVNPQNGRMTVIEMNPRVSRSSALASKATGFPIAKIAAKLAVGYTLDEIPNDITRETPASFEPTIDYVVTKIPRFAFEKFPQADPTLTTQMKSVGEAMAIGRTFKESLQKCLRSMEIGRSGLGGDGKPWRLGDQVYEDRDILPKDVITRKLSIPNAERIFFIRHAFRADFSLEEIHEITQIDPWFLTQIRQIVEVEESLAAMA
;
A
#
# COMPACT_ATOMS: atom_id res chain seq x y z
N MET A 1 -23.93 -14.83 21.47
CA MET A 1 -24.14 -14.89 20.01
C MET A 1 -22.96 -14.23 19.35
N PRO A 2 -22.43 -14.79 18.26
CA PRO A 2 -21.20 -14.32 17.64
C PRO A 2 -21.34 -12.89 17.10
N LYS A 3 -22.50 -12.54 16.51
CA LYS A 3 -22.80 -11.18 16.04
C LYS A 3 -23.44 -10.27 17.11
N ARG A 4 -23.15 -8.97 17.03
CA ARG A 4 -23.79 -7.91 17.83
C ARG A 4 -25.27 -7.80 17.51
N THR A 5 -26.09 -7.78 18.56
CA THR A 5 -27.56 -7.66 18.46
C THR A 5 -28.08 -6.25 18.74
N ASP A 6 -27.22 -5.34 19.19
CA ASP A 6 -27.58 -3.94 19.42
C ASP A 6 -27.53 -3.09 18.14
N ILE A 7 -26.93 -3.63 17.07
CA ILE A 7 -26.83 -2.99 15.75
C ILE A 7 -27.97 -3.48 14.85
N HIS A 8 -28.68 -2.54 14.24
CA HIS A 8 -29.67 -2.83 13.20
C HIS A 8 -29.14 -2.44 11.82
N SER A 9 -28.61 -1.22 11.71
CA SER A 9 -28.16 -0.64 10.44
C SER A 9 -26.67 -0.32 10.48
N VAL A 10 -25.98 -0.54 9.37
CA VAL A 10 -24.57 -0.16 9.18
C VAL A 10 -24.49 0.81 8.00
N LEU A 11 -23.96 2.01 8.24
CA LEU A 11 -23.59 2.96 7.20
C LEU A 11 -22.12 2.72 6.80
N ILE A 12 -21.91 2.48 5.52
CA ILE A 12 -20.57 2.37 4.91
C ILE A 12 -20.30 3.65 4.14
N ILE A 13 -19.09 4.21 4.30
CA ILE A 13 -18.60 5.31 3.46
C ILE A 13 -17.71 4.73 2.37
N GLY A 14 -18.08 4.96 1.11
CA GLY A 14 -17.25 4.60 -0.05
C GLY A 14 -16.06 5.54 -0.24
N ALA A 15 -15.20 5.22 -1.21
CA ALA A 15 -14.01 6.01 -1.49
C ALA A 15 -14.25 7.25 -2.38
N GLY A 16 -15.40 7.34 -3.04
CA GLY A 16 -15.66 8.40 -4.01
C GLY A 16 -14.96 8.13 -5.35
N PRO A 17 -14.63 9.17 -6.13
CA PRO A 17 -14.08 9.01 -7.47
C PRO A 17 -12.68 8.36 -7.44
N ILE A 18 -12.39 7.62 -8.51
CA ILE A 18 -11.08 6.99 -8.71
C ILE A 18 -10.02 8.07 -8.96
N ILE A 19 -8.95 8.04 -8.17
CA ILE A 19 -7.77 8.91 -8.30
C ILE A 19 -6.49 8.08 -8.18
N ILE A 20 -5.35 8.63 -8.59
CA ILE A 20 -4.04 8.02 -8.32
C ILE A 20 -3.89 7.86 -6.80
N GLY A 21 -3.60 6.65 -6.34
CA GLY A 21 -3.46 6.32 -4.92
C GLY A 21 -4.73 5.80 -4.25
N GLN A 22 -5.90 5.99 -4.88
CA GLN A 22 -7.17 5.53 -4.34
C GLN A 22 -8.11 5.11 -5.47
N ALA A 23 -8.12 3.81 -5.79
CA ALA A 23 -8.75 3.29 -6.99
C ALA A 23 -9.76 2.15 -6.72
N CYS A 24 -9.84 1.19 -7.65
CA CYS A 24 -10.90 0.19 -7.72
C CYS A 24 -10.89 -0.79 -6.54
N GLU A 25 -9.80 -0.87 -5.78
CA GLU A 25 -9.68 -1.69 -4.58
C GLU A 25 -10.76 -1.39 -3.54
N PHE A 26 -11.28 -0.17 -3.51
CA PHE A 26 -12.31 0.24 -2.55
C PHE A 26 -13.74 -0.04 -3.03
N ASP A 27 -13.98 -0.08 -4.35
CA ASP A 27 -15.22 -0.67 -4.87
C ASP A 27 -15.25 -2.16 -4.54
N TYR A 28 -14.16 -2.88 -4.86
CA TYR A 28 -14.02 -4.30 -4.49
C TYR A 28 -14.26 -4.54 -2.99
N SER A 29 -13.59 -3.78 -2.12
CA SER A 29 -13.71 -3.94 -0.68
C SER A 29 -15.10 -3.56 -0.16
N GLY A 30 -15.67 -2.46 -0.65
CA GLY A 30 -17.00 -1.99 -0.33
C GLY A 30 -18.08 -3.00 -0.73
N THR A 31 -18.03 -3.55 -1.94
CA THR A 31 -18.96 -4.58 -2.41
C THR A 31 -18.89 -5.83 -1.52
N GLN A 32 -17.68 -6.28 -1.16
CA GLN A 32 -17.51 -7.44 -0.28
C GLN A 32 -18.14 -7.21 1.10
N ALA A 33 -17.95 -6.03 1.68
CA ALA A 33 -18.52 -5.69 2.98
C ALA A 33 -20.05 -5.55 2.94
N CYS A 34 -20.58 -4.85 1.93
CA CYS A 34 -22.01 -4.76 1.67
C CYS A 34 -22.67 -6.15 1.63
N LYS A 35 -22.07 -7.06 0.86
CA LYS A 35 -22.52 -8.45 0.77
C LYS A 35 -22.44 -9.18 2.11
N ALA A 36 -21.30 -9.09 2.81
CA ALA A 36 -21.10 -9.79 4.09
C ALA A 36 -22.11 -9.34 5.14
N LEU A 37 -22.35 -8.03 5.28
CA LEU A 37 -23.25 -7.48 6.28
C LEU A 37 -24.72 -7.83 5.97
N ARG A 38 -25.11 -7.85 4.68
CA ARG A 38 -26.45 -8.31 4.27
C ARG A 38 -26.66 -9.80 4.53
N GLU A 39 -25.66 -10.64 4.27
CA GLU A 39 -25.69 -12.08 4.60
C GLU A 39 -25.91 -12.32 6.10
N GLU A 40 -25.39 -11.42 6.94
CA GLU A 40 -25.58 -11.44 8.40
C GLU A 40 -26.91 -10.82 8.87
N GLY A 41 -27.73 -10.31 7.95
CA GLY A 41 -29.05 -9.73 8.22
C GLY A 41 -29.01 -8.29 8.75
N PHE A 42 -27.91 -7.57 8.59
CA PHE A 42 -27.87 -6.13 8.86
C PHE A 42 -28.48 -5.35 7.70
N ARG A 43 -29.14 -4.25 8.03
CA ARG A 43 -29.55 -3.25 7.03
C ARG A 43 -28.32 -2.43 6.62
N VAL A 44 -27.97 -2.45 5.35
CA VAL A 44 -26.80 -1.75 4.82
C VAL A 44 -27.24 -0.44 4.18
N ILE A 45 -26.64 0.65 4.63
CA ILE A 45 -26.73 1.96 3.98
C ILE A 45 -25.35 2.26 3.41
N LEU A 46 -25.31 2.75 2.18
CA LEU A 46 -24.07 3.10 1.52
C LEU A 46 -24.12 4.54 1.03
N VAL A 47 -23.04 5.29 1.23
CA VAL A 47 -22.79 6.56 0.53
C VAL A 47 -21.51 6.47 -0.29
N ASN A 48 -21.61 6.71 -1.60
CA ASN A 48 -20.46 6.81 -2.49
C ASN A 48 -20.78 7.71 -3.69
N SER A 49 -19.98 8.75 -3.91
CA SER A 49 -20.21 9.71 -5.01
C SER A 49 -19.86 9.16 -6.38
N ASN A 50 -19.17 8.02 -6.48
CA ASN A 50 -18.78 7.42 -7.74
C ASN A 50 -19.90 6.50 -8.29
N PRO A 51 -20.56 6.87 -9.40
CA PRO A 51 -21.65 6.07 -9.96
C PRO A 51 -21.17 4.83 -10.74
N ALA A 52 -19.87 4.72 -11.01
CA ALA A 52 -19.28 3.62 -11.78
C ALA A 52 -18.74 2.51 -10.86
N THR A 53 -19.47 2.18 -9.80
CA THR A 53 -19.06 1.19 -8.79
C THR A 53 -20.11 0.13 -8.60
N ILE A 54 -19.70 -1.13 -8.48
CA ILE A 54 -20.63 -2.25 -8.23
C ILE A 54 -21.26 -2.10 -6.85
N MET A 55 -20.52 -1.59 -5.86
CA MET A 55 -21.08 -1.35 -4.53
C MET A 55 -22.30 -0.40 -4.55
N THR A 56 -22.41 0.51 -5.54
CA THR A 56 -23.55 1.42 -5.69
C THR A 56 -24.73 0.83 -6.48
N ASP A 57 -24.62 -0.40 -6.98
CA ASP A 57 -25.76 -1.04 -7.61
C ASP A 57 -26.87 -1.30 -6.57
N PRO A 58 -28.17 -1.13 -6.93
CA PRO A 58 -29.28 -1.16 -5.97
C PRO A 58 -29.42 -2.46 -5.16
N GLU A 59 -28.89 -3.58 -5.62
CA GLU A 59 -28.98 -4.87 -4.94
C GLU A 59 -27.97 -5.07 -3.80
N PHE A 60 -26.91 -4.26 -3.73
CA PHE A 60 -25.81 -4.46 -2.77
C PHE A 60 -26.02 -3.74 -1.44
N ALA A 61 -26.88 -2.73 -1.37
CA ALA A 61 -27.26 -2.08 -0.12
C ALA A 61 -28.78 -1.91 -0.07
N ASP A 62 -29.36 -1.76 1.12
CA ASP A 62 -30.79 -1.49 1.23
C ASP A 62 -31.08 -0.08 0.73
N HIS A 63 -30.27 0.89 1.17
CA HIS A 63 -30.34 2.28 0.71
C HIS A 63 -28.95 2.73 0.19
N THR A 64 -28.88 3.09 -1.09
CA THR A 64 -27.67 3.61 -1.73
C THR A 64 -27.80 5.11 -2.01
N TYR A 65 -26.82 5.88 -1.58
CA TYR A 65 -26.69 7.32 -1.78
C TYR A 65 -25.52 7.63 -2.71
N ILE A 66 -25.83 8.06 -3.93
CA ILE A 66 -24.83 8.62 -4.86
C ILE A 66 -24.75 10.12 -4.63
N GLU A 67 -24.07 10.50 -3.55
CA GLU A 67 -24.01 11.86 -3.01
C GLU A 67 -22.57 12.25 -2.68
N PRO A 68 -22.24 13.55 -2.56
CA PRO A 68 -20.92 14.02 -2.14
C PRO A 68 -20.49 13.41 -0.80
N ILE A 69 -19.24 12.94 -0.71
CA ILE A 69 -18.70 12.34 0.51
C ILE A 69 -18.09 13.44 1.38
N THR A 70 -18.98 14.20 2.05
CA THR A 70 -18.60 15.27 2.99
C THR A 70 -19.27 15.06 4.34
N PRO A 71 -18.71 15.59 5.45
CA PRO A 71 -19.33 15.49 6.78
C PRO A 71 -20.80 15.95 6.80
N GLU A 72 -21.14 17.03 6.10
CA GLU A 72 -22.51 17.56 6.04
C GLU A 72 -23.46 16.63 5.31
N SER A 73 -23.00 16.03 4.20
CA SER A 73 -23.81 15.11 3.41
C SER A 73 -24.04 13.80 4.16
N VAL A 74 -23.00 13.25 4.78
CA VAL A 74 -23.07 12.06 5.63
C VAL A 74 -23.98 12.30 6.83
N ALA A 75 -23.87 13.45 7.52
CA ALA A 75 -24.74 13.80 8.63
C ALA A 75 -26.23 13.90 8.22
N LYS A 76 -26.53 14.44 7.04
CA LYS A 76 -27.91 14.49 6.51
C LYS A 76 -28.45 13.09 6.24
N ILE A 77 -27.64 12.21 5.65
CA ILE A 77 -28.00 10.81 5.40
C ILE A 77 -28.28 10.11 6.73
N ILE A 78 -27.39 10.23 7.72
CA ILE A 78 -27.59 9.65 9.06
C ILE A 78 -28.93 10.09 9.67
N ARG A 79 -29.23 11.40 9.68
CA ARG A 79 -30.50 11.91 10.24
C ARG A 79 -31.72 11.32 9.52
N LYS A 80 -31.67 11.26 8.20
CA LYS A 80 -32.75 10.68 7.37
C LYS A 80 -32.95 9.20 7.69
N GLU A 81 -31.86 8.44 7.82
CA GLU A 81 -31.91 7.01 8.10
C GLU A 81 -32.36 6.69 9.53
N GLN A 82 -31.97 7.51 10.51
CA GLN A 82 -32.47 7.41 11.88
C GLN A 82 -33.96 7.72 11.96
N ALA A 83 -34.43 8.78 11.27
CA ALA A 83 -35.85 9.11 11.19
C ALA A 83 -36.66 7.97 10.56
N TRP A 84 -36.16 7.40 9.46
CA TRP A 84 -36.77 6.22 8.83
C TRP A 84 -36.85 5.04 9.80
N MET A 85 -35.78 4.73 10.55
CA MET A 85 -35.79 3.63 11.53
C MET A 85 -36.85 3.85 12.61
N GLN A 86 -36.99 5.09 13.09
CA GLN A 86 -38.01 5.46 14.08
C GLN A 86 -39.44 5.30 13.51
N GLU A 87 -39.68 5.78 12.29
CA GLU A 87 -40.98 5.66 11.61
C GLU A 87 -41.39 4.20 11.37
N GLN A 88 -40.42 3.34 11.05
CA GLN A 88 -40.66 1.90 10.86
C GLN A 88 -40.71 1.12 12.19
N GLY A 89 -40.49 1.76 13.33
CA GLY A 89 -40.46 1.11 14.64
C GLY A 89 -39.31 0.11 14.80
N MET A 90 -38.21 0.29 14.06
CA MET A 90 -37.03 -0.57 14.13
C MET A 90 -36.28 -0.37 15.44
N GLN A 91 -35.86 -1.47 16.06
CA GLN A 91 -35.06 -1.47 17.28
C GLN A 91 -33.57 -1.66 16.95
N GLY A 92 -32.68 -1.10 17.77
CA GLY A 92 -31.22 -1.15 17.58
C GLY A 92 -30.64 0.16 17.06
N LYS A 93 -29.33 0.18 16.84
CA LYS A 93 -28.56 1.37 16.47
C LYS A 93 -28.22 1.40 14.97
N LEU A 94 -27.95 2.61 14.48
CA LEU A 94 -27.18 2.86 13.27
C LEU A 94 -25.72 3.08 13.68
N VAL A 95 -24.80 2.36 13.05
CA VAL A 95 -23.34 2.51 13.25
C VAL A 95 -22.65 2.87 11.95
N LEU A 96 -21.42 3.37 12.04
CA LEU A 96 -20.62 3.81 10.90
C LEU A 96 -19.35 2.95 10.75
N LEU A 97 -19.12 2.43 9.56
CA LEU A 97 -17.95 1.62 9.20
C LEU A 97 -17.05 2.40 8.20
N PRO A 98 -15.98 3.05 8.67
CA PRO A 98 -15.17 3.95 7.85
C PRO A 98 -13.93 3.28 7.21
N THR A 99 -13.65 2.01 7.51
CA THR A 99 -12.38 1.34 7.19
C THR A 99 -12.32 0.72 5.78
N LEU A 100 -13.29 1.02 4.91
CA LEU A 100 -13.47 0.39 3.60
C LEU A 100 -13.41 1.36 2.41
N GLY A 101 -13.43 2.67 2.65
CA GLY A 101 -13.47 3.72 1.62
C GLY A 101 -12.18 4.53 1.52
N GLY A 102 -11.03 3.90 1.77
CA GLY A 102 -9.73 4.55 1.68
C GLY A 102 -9.57 5.73 2.63
N GLN A 103 -8.77 6.72 2.22
CA GLN A 103 -8.52 7.91 3.03
C GLN A 103 -9.74 8.82 3.11
N THR A 104 -10.54 8.89 2.04
CA THR A 104 -11.76 9.71 2.02
C THR A 104 -12.72 9.33 3.14
N ALA A 105 -12.97 8.04 3.34
CA ALA A 105 -13.87 7.57 4.40
C ALA A 105 -13.32 7.84 5.80
N LEU A 106 -12.03 7.59 6.03
CA LEU A 106 -11.38 7.88 7.31
C LEU A 106 -11.43 9.37 7.65
N ASN A 107 -11.05 10.24 6.71
CA ASN A 107 -11.05 11.70 6.91
C ASN A 107 -12.44 12.21 7.28
N VAL A 108 -13.48 11.81 6.53
CA VAL A 108 -14.85 12.25 6.83
C VAL A 108 -15.32 11.74 8.19
N ALA A 109 -15.05 10.48 8.53
CA ALA A 109 -15.41 9.94 9.85
C ALA A 109 -14.68 10.67 10.99
N MET A 110 -13.39 10.98 10.81
CA MET A 110 -12.60 11.69 11.81
C MET A 110 -12.96 13.18 11.93
N ASP A 111 -13.29 13.85 10.84
CA ASP A 111 -13.79 15.23 10.85
C ASP A 111 -15.15 15.31 11.59
N MET A 112 -16.03 14.33 11.36
CA MET A 112 -17.29 14.21 12.11
C MET A 112 -17.07 13.86 13.59
N HIS A 113 -16.05 13.07 13.90
CA HIS A 113 -15.68 12.75 15.28
C HIS A 113 -15.16 14.00 16.02
N ARG A 114 -14.18 14.68 15.45
CA ARG A 114 -13.52 15.87 16.02
C ARG A 114 -14.47 17.05 16.21
N SER A 115 -15.42 17.21 15.29
CA SER A 115 -16.46 18.24 15.40
C SER A 115 -17.57 17.90 16.40
N GLY A 116 -17.58 16.68 16.97
CA GLY A 116 -18.61 16.21 17.89
C GLY A 116 -19.89 15.72 17.22
N GLN A 117 -20.01 15.81 15.89
CA GLN A 117 -21.21 15.43 15.14
C GLN A 117 -21.59 13.96 15.32
N LEU A 118 -20.63 13.04 15.42
CA LEU A 118 -20.94 11.62 15.68
C LEU A 118 -21.60 11.43 17.05
N VAL A 119 -21.14 12.17 18.06
CA VAL A 119 -21.70 12.12 19.42
C VAL A 119 -23.12 12.73 19.44
N GLU A 120 -23.31 13.88 18.79
CA GLU A 120 -24.62 14.52 18.66
C GLU A 120 -25.65 13.64 17.95
N LEU A 121 -25.20 12.88 16.93
CA LEU A 121 -26.04 11.96 16.19
C LEU A 121 -26.17 10.58 16.87
N GLY A 122 -25.44 10.32 17.95
CA GLY A 122 -25.42 9.02 18.63
C GLY A 122 -24.91 7.87 17.75
N ILE A 123 -23.93 8.15 16.88
CA ILE A 123 -23.34 7.19 15.94
C ILE A 123 -22.02 6.66 16.49
N GLU A 124 -21.93 5.33 16.57
CA GLU A 124 -20.74 4.59 16.97
C GLU A 124 -19.90 4.24 15.73
N LEU A 125 -18.57 4.41 15.81
CA LEU A 125 -17.64 3.88 14.81
C LEU A 125 -17.34 2.41 15.12
N ILE A 126 -17.44 1.56 14.10
CA ILE A 126 -17.06 0.14 14.17
C ILE A 126 -15.89 -0.16 13.21
N GLY A 127 -15.21 -1.29 13.43
CA GLY A 127 -14.01 -1.67 12.66
C GLY A 127 -12.74 -1.10 13.27
N ALA A 128 -12.57 0.23 13.21
CA ALA A 128 -11.48 0.96 13.85
C ALA A 128 -12.04 2.12 14.69
N GLN A 129 -11.50 2.27 15.91
CA GLN A 129 -11.86 3.37 16.81
C GLN A 129 -11.11 4.65 16.44
N PRO A 130 -11.65 5.85 16.75
CA PRO A 130 -11.00 7.13 16.46
C PRO A 130 -9.54 7.18 16.91
N ASP A 131 -9.26 6.78 18.16
CA ASP A 131 -7.91 6.77 18.72
C ASP A 131 -6.94 5.90 17.90
N ALA A 132 -7.41 4.75 17.39
CA ALA A 132 -6.59 3.87 16.57
C ALA A 132 -6.32 4.46 15.18
N ILE A 133 -7.32 5.12 14.60
CA ILE A 133 -7.17 5.83 13.32
C ILE A 133 -6.18 6.99 13.47
N GLU A 134 -6.35 7.84 14.49
CA GLU A 134 -5.42 8.96 14.73
C GLU A 134 -4.00 8.48 15.00
N LYS A 135 -3.85 7.44 15.82
CA LYS A 135 -2.53 6.90 16.17
C LYS A 135 -1.84 6.20 14.99
N GLY A 136 -2.59 5.62 14.06
CA GLY A 136 -2.05 5.03 12.84
C GLY A 136 -1.70 6.05 11.77
N GLU A 137 -2.49 7.11 11.63
CA GLU A 137 -2.34 8.14 10.57
C GLU A 137 -1.38 9.28 10.97
N ASP A 138 -1.29 9.62 12.26
CA ASP A 138 -0.35 10.62 12.76
C ASP A 138 1.06 10.02 12.89
N ARG A 139 2.01 10.53 12.12
CA ARG A 139 3.38 10.02 12.07
C ARG A 139 4.11 10.10 13.42
N LEU A 140 3.87 11.14 14.20
CA LEU A 140 4.52 11.30 15.50
C LEU A 140 3.93 10.34 16.52
N ALA A 141 2.60 10.23 16.58
CA ALA A 141 1.90 9.29 17.43
C ALA A 141 2.30 7.84 17.10
N PHE A 142 2.38 7.50 15.82
CA PHE A 142 2.85 6.21 15.34
C PHE A 142 4.30 5.95 15.78
N LYS A 143 5.22 6.89 15.56
CA LYS A 143 6.63 6.76 15.95
C LYS A 143 6.80 6.51 17.45
N GLU A 144 6.09 7.28 18.28
CA GLU A 144 6.15 7.10 19.74
C GLU A 144 5.50 5.78 20.17
N ALA A 145 4.45 5.34 19.49
CA ALA A 145 3.85 4.03 19.68
C ALA A 145 4.84 2.89 19.39
N MET A 146 5.57 2.96 18.26
CA MET A 146 6.57 1.95 17.89
C MET A 146 7.71 1.89 18.91
N LYS A 147 8.24 3.05 19.32
CA LYS A 147 9.27 3.12 20.36
C LYS A 147 8.80 2.52 21.69
N LYS A 148 7.55 2.78 22.08
CA LYS A 148 6.97 2.24 23.32
C LYS A 148 6.96 0.70 23.34
N ILE A 149 6.72 0.06 22.20
CA ILE A 149 6.77 -1.41 22.06
C ILE A 149 8.16 -1.94 21.68
N GLY A 150 9.19 -1.08 21.67
CA GLY A 150 10.57 -1.48 21.41
C GLY A 150 10.87 -1.79 19.93
N LEU A 151 10.02 -1.35 19.00
CA LEU A 151 10.28 -1.50 17.57
C LEU A 151 11.11 -0.33 17.04
N ASP A 152 12.03 -0.67 16.14
CA ASP A 152 12.88 0.31 15.47
C ASP A 152 12.10 1.07 14.40
N VAL A 153 12.41 2.35 14.27
CA VAL A 153 11.80 3.31 13.33
C VAL A 153 12.92 4.17 12.77
N PRO A 154 12.75 4.75 11.57
CA PRO A 154 13.75 5.67 11.02
C PRO A 154 14.14 6.75 12.04
N VAL A 155 15.45 6.89 12.26
CA VAL A 155 15.97 7.99 13.07
C VAL A 155 15.61 9.30 12.38
N SER A 156 14.85 10.15 13.06
CA SER A 156 14.41 11.43 12.53
C SER A 156 14.22 12.50 13.59
N GLY A 157 14.27 13.76 13.16
CA GLY A 157 14.06 14.95 13.97
C GLY A 157 13.44 16.08 13.17
N VAL A 158 12.86 17.05 13.87
CA VAL A 158 12.27 18.26 13.30
C VAL A 158 13.22 19.44 13.57
N ALA A 159 13.46 20.26 12.55
CA ALA A 159 14.26 21.47 12.65
C ALA A 159 13.51 22.68 12.08
N HIS A 160 13.76 23.84 12.67
CA HIS A 160 13.21 25.12 12.23
C HIS A 160 14.26 26.06 11.65
N ASP A 161 15.53 25.73 11.87
CA ASP A 161 16.67 26.48 11.36
C ASP A 161 17.86 25.56 11.06
N TRP A 162 18.92 26.16 10.50
CA TRP A 162 20.14 25.42 10.15
C TRP A 162 20.86 24.82 11.36
N PRO A 163 21.07 25.53 12.50
CA PRO A 163 21.62 24.93 13.71
C PRO A 163 20.90 23.67 14.19
N GLU A 164 19.56 23.68 14.25
CA GLU A 164 18.76 22.50 14.61
C GLU A 164 18.93 21.38 13.59
N ALA A 165 18.85 21.71 12.29
CA ALA A 165 19.03 20.73 11.22
C ALA A 165 20.40 20.07 11.28
N LYS A 166 21.46 20.85 11.51
CA LYS A 166 22.83 20.35 11.64
C LYS A 166 22.96 19.38 12.81
N ALA A 167 22.39 19.70 13.97
CA ALA A 167 22.42 18.83 15.14
C ALA A 167 21.74 17.47 14.88
N ILE A 168 20.63 17.47 14.13
CA ILE A 168 19.94 16.23 13.75
C ILE A 168 20.79 15.38 12.81
N ALA A 169 21.43 15.97 11.80
CA ALA A 169 22.32 15.24 10.91
C ALA A 169 23.54 14.65 11.65
N GLU A 170 24.11 15.39 12.61
CA GLU A 170 25.20 14.88 13.47
C GLU A 170 24.72 13.71 14.36
N ASN A 171 23.49 13.76 14.86
CA ASN A 171 22.88 12.67 15.63
C ASN A 171 22.60 11.43 14.77
N ILE A 172 22.13 11.59 13.52
CA ILE A 172 21.94 10.47 12.59
C ILE A 172 23.30 9.89 12.17
N GLY A 173 24.31 10.73 11.99
CA GLY A 173 25.71 10.35 11.81
C GLY A 173 26.03 9.67 10.47
N ARG A 174 25.10 9.67 9.50
CA ARG A 174 25.30 9.10 8.16
C ARG A 174 24.46 9.81 7.10
N PHE A 175 24.93 9.73 5.86
CA PHE A 175 24.22 10.12 4.65
C PHE A 175 23.88 8.88 3.79
N PRO A 176 22.87 8.94 2.90
CA PRO A 176 22.03 10.09 2.62
C PRO A 176 21.00 10.42 3.72
N LEU A 177 20.49 11.66 3.72
CA LEU A 177 19.42 12.13 4.59
C LEU A 177 18.23 12.60 3.76
N ILE A 178 17.02 12.30 4.21
CA ILE A 178 15.77 12.75 3.59
C ILE A 178 15.31 14.00 4.32
N ILE A 179 15.03 15.08 3.59
CA ILE A 179 14.55 16.35 4.12
C ILE A 179 13.16 16.63 3.55
N ARG A 180 12.17 16.86 4.41
CA ARG A 180 10.78 17.15 4.02
C ARG A 180 10.26 18.39 4.73
N PRO A 181 9.97 19.48 4.00
CA PRO A 181 9.40 20.68 4.61
C PRO A 181 7.93 20.48 4.97
N ALA A 182 7.56 20.95 6.16
CA ALA A 182 6.18 20.90 6.63
C ALA A 182 5.27 21.81 5.77
N TYR A 183 4.02 21.37 5.59
CA TYR A 183 2.99 22.10 4.83
C TYR A 183 3.35 22.46 3.38
N THR A 184 4.24 21.69 2.76
CA THR A 184 4.58 21.80 1.33
C THR A 184 3.99 20.64 0.53
N LEU A 185 3.61 20.88 -0.72
CA LEU A 185 3.04 19.85 -1.60
C LEU A 185 4.13 19.26 -2.51
N GLY A 186 4.03 17.96 -2.81
CA GLY A 186 4.88 17.30 -3.81
C GLY A 186 6.38 17.30 -3.49
N GLY A 187 6.76 17.38 -2.21
CA GLY A 187 8.17 17.44 -1.80
C GLY A 187 8.86 18.78 -2.11
N THR A 188 8.08 19.84 -2.39
CA THR A 188 8.62 21.18 -2.68
C THR A 188 9.51 21.66 -1.54
N GLY A 189 10.75 22.03 -1.88
CA GLY A 189 11.77 22.47 -0.92
C GLY A 189 12.52 21.35 -0.20
N GLY A 190 12.02 20.11 -0.28
CA GLY A 190 12.69 18.91 0.23
C GLY A 190 13.73 18.34 -0.72
N GLY A 191 14.21 17.14 -0.37
CA GLY A 191 15.15 16.39 -1.20
C GLY A 191 15.91 15.33 -0.41
N ILE A 192 16.82 14.66 -1.12
CA ILE A 192 17.78 13.74 -0.55
C ILE A 192 19.13 14.44 -0.58
N ALA A 193 19.79 14.54 0.58
CA ALA A 193 21.15 15.04 0.68
C ALA A 193 22.11 13.87 0.79
N TYR A 194 23.10 13.78 -0.09
CA TYR A 194 24.13 12.74 -0.07
C TYR A 194 25.40 13.16 0.68
N ASN A 195 25.53 14.44 0.98
CA ASN A 195 26.67 15.03 1.67
C ASN A 195 26.24 16.30 2.42
N TRP A 196 27.17 16.85 3.21
CA TRP A 196 26.93 18.04 4.03
C TRP A 196 26.57 19.31 3.25
N GLU A 197 27.15 19.50 2.06
CA GLU A 197 26.91 20.69 1.23
C GLU A 197 25.49 20.69 0.67
N GLU A 198 25.06 19.55 0.12
CA GLU A 198 23.67 19.33 -0.29
C GLU A 198 22.71 19.46 0.90
N TYR A 199 23.09 18.91 2.06
CA TYR A 199 22.28 18.96 3.26
C TYR A 199 22.00 20.38 3.74
N GLU A 200 23.04 21.23 3.80
CA GLU A 200 22.91 22.63 4.17
C GLU A 200 22.02 23.39 3.18
N THR A 201 22.24 23.15 1.88
CA THR A 201 21.49 23.81 0.81
C THR A 201 20.00 23.43 0.85
N ILE A 202 19.70 22.13 0.93
CA ILE A 202 18.33 21.62 0.92
C ILE A 202 17.63 22.00 2.22
N SER A 203 18.29 21.91 3.38
CA SER A 203 17.67 22.25 4.67
C SER A 203 17.30 23.73 4.75
N LYS A 204 18.20 24.64 4.38
CA LYS A 204 17.90 26.09 4.36
C LYS A 204 16.75 26.41 3.42
N ARG A 205 16.80 25.89 2.19
CA ARG A 205 15.71 26.04 1.22
C ARG A 205 14.39 25.47 1.74
N GLY A 206 14.44 24.33 2.42
CA GLY A 206 13.27 23.69 3.02
C GLY A 206 12.62 24.54 4.10
N CYS A 207 13.41 25.09 5.02
CA CYS A 207 12.93 26.02 6.04
C CYS A 207 12.34 27.31 5.43
N GLU A 208 12.96 27.86 4.38
CA GLU A 208 12.46 29.05 3.70
C GLU A 208 11.13 28.81 2.97
N LEU A 209 10.97 27.62 2.37
CA LEU A 209 9.76 27.27 1.60
C LEU A 209 8.63 26.71 2.47
N SER A 210 8.92 26.22 3.68
CA SER A 210 7.88 25.81 4.62
C SER A 210 7.11 27.03 5.13
N PRO A 211 5.76 27.05 5.03
CA PRO A 211 4.94 28.12 5.58
C PRO A 211 5.09 28.35 7.09
N VAL A 212 5.58 27.34 7.81
CA VAL A 212 5.82 27.37 9.26
C VAL A 212 7.31 27.29 9.61
N SER A 213 8.18 27.41 8.60
CA SER A 213 9.62 27.30 8.73
C SER A 213 10.08 26.01 9.42
N GLU A 214 9.48 24.87 9.07
CA GLU A 214 9.76 23.57 9.68
C GLU A 214 10.16 22.54 8.62
N ILE A 215 11.18 21.73 8.92
CA ILE A 215 11.60 20.57 8.12
C ILE A 215 11.72 19.33 9.00
N LEU A 216 11.25 18.19 8.48
CA LEU A 216 11.52 16.86 9.01
C LEU A 216 12.76 16.31 8.31
N ILE A 217 13.76 15.92 9.10
CA ILE A 217 14.99 15.27 8.63
C ILE A 217 14.98 13.82 9.11
N GLU A 218 15.17 12.87 8.19
CA GLU A 218 15.18 11.44 8.49
C GLU A 218 16.40 10.75 7.88
N GLU A 219 16.84 9.67 8.52
CA GLU A 219 17.81 8.76 7.90
C GLU A 219 17.26 8.22 6.58
N SER A 220 18.12 8.10 5.58
CA SER A 220 17.72 7.46 4.33
C SER A 220 17.74 5.94 4.47
N LEU A 221 16.63 5.32 4.10
CA LEU A 221 16.53 3.87 3.92
C LEU A 221 16.56 3.46 2.45
N LEU A 222 16.98 4.38 1.55
CA LEU A 222 17.04 4.10 0.12
C LEU A 222 17.87 2.85 -0.17
N GLY A 223 17.33 1.96 -1.01
CA GLY A 223 17.98 0.71 -1.38
C GLY A 223 17.79 -0.43 -0.36
N TRP A 224 17.18 -0.20 0.79
CA TRP A 224 16.79 -1.30 1.69
C TRP A 224 15.66 -2.13 1.07
N LYS A 225 15.55 -3.40 1.48
CA LYS A 225 14.44 -4.25 1.09
C LYS A 225 13.16 -3.74 1.73
N GLU A 226 12.06 -3.71 1.00
CA GLU A 226 10.75 -3.25 1.48
C GLU A 226 9.74 -4.39 1.51
N PHE A 227 9.03 -4.52 2.63
CA PHE A 227 8.10 -5.61 2.90
C PHE A 227 6.78 -5.09 3.41
N GLU A 228 5.70 -5.81 3.11
CA GLU A 228 4.36 -5.52 3.61
C GLU A 228 3.75 -6.78 4.22
N MET A 229 3.05 -6.62 5.35
CA MET A 229 2.31 -7.67 6.02
C MET A 229 0.84 -7.27 6.12
N GLU A 230 -0.03 -8.08 5.55
CA GLU A 230 -1.48 -7.94 5.71
C GLU A 230 -1.90 -8.71 6.95
N VAL A 231 -2.29 -7.99 7.98
CA VAL A 231 -2.61 -8.53 9.30
C VAL A 231 -4.10 -8.43 9.54
N MET A 232 -4.67 -9.43 10.20
CA MET A 232 -6.04 -9.38 10.69
C MET A 232 -6.09 -9.67 12.18
N ARG A 233 -6.92 -8.92 12.91
CA ARG A 233 -7.13 -9.07 14.35
C ARG A 233 -8.61 -9.00 14.70
N ASP A 234 -9.03 -9.84 15.65
CA ASP A 234 -10.37 -9.83 16.22
C ASP A 234 -10.40 -9.42 17.71
N ARG A 235 -11.62 -9.24 18.23
CA ARG A 235 -11.87 -8.83 19.62
C ARG A 235 -11.46 -9.86 20.68
N ALA A 236 -11.15 -11.10 20.28
CA ALA A 236 -10.61 -12.13 21.17
C ALA A 236 -9.06 -12.10 21.18
N ASP A 237 -8.46 -11.11 20.52
CA ASP A 237 -7.01 -10.97 20.31
C ASP A 237 -6.41 -12.08 19.46
N ASN A 238 -7.22 -12.82 18.69
CA ASN A 238 -6.69 -13.68 17.65
C ASN A 238 -6.07 -12.79 16.56
N CYS A 239 -4.87 -13.13 16.13
CA CYS A 239 -4.15 -12.38 15.10
C CYS A 239 -3.49 -13.32 14.11
N VAL A 240 -3.64 -13.02 12.82
CA VAL A 240 -3.14 -13.84 11.71
C VAL A 240 -2.51 -12.96 10.64
N ILE A 241 -1.44 -13.45 10.02
CA ILE A 241 -0.90 -12.89 8.77
C ILE A 241 -1.66 -13.51 7.61
N ILE A 242 -2.36 -12.68 6.84
CA ILE A 242 -3.09 -13.11 5.66
C ILE A 242 -2.15 -13.24 4.47
N CYS A 243 -1.24 -12.28 4.29
CA CYS A 243 -0.29 -12.28 3.20
C CYS A 243 0.97 -11.51 3.58
N SER A 244 2.10 -11.98 3.08
CA SER A 244 3.39 -11.31 3.18
C SER A 244 3.87 -10.95 1.78
N ILE A 245 4.25 -9.71 1.56
CA ILE A 245 4.61 -9.16 0.26
C ILE A 245 6.05 -8.65 0.32
N GLU A 246 6.85 -9.01 -0.67
CA GLU A 246 8.20 -8.46 -0.89
C GLU A 246 8.18 -7.54 -2.10
N ASN A 247 8.74 -6.34 -1.94
CA ASN A 247 8.88 -5.40 -3.04
C ASN A 247 10.12 -5.78 -3.87
N PHE A 248 9.95 -5.84 -5.19
CA PHE A 248 11.04 -6.05 -6.13
C PHE A 248 11.87 -4.76 -6.27
N ASP A 249 11.19 -3.62 -6.36
CA ASP A 249 11.83 -2.31 -6.32
C ASP A 249 12.13 -1.96 -4.85
N PRO A 250 13.36 -1.58 -4.48
CA PRO A 250 13.71 -1.33 -3.08
C PRO A 250 13.16 0.01 -2.57
N MET A 251 13.26 0.21 -1.25
CA MET A 251 12.88 1.45 -0.55
C MET A 251 13.33 2.69 -1.34
N GLY A 252 12.38 3.60 -1.56
CA GLY A 252 12.55 4.80 -2.39
C GLY A 252 11.58 4.89 -3.55
N VAL A 253 10.99 3.75 -3.93
CA VAL A 253 9.83 3.67 -4.82
C VAL A 253 8.63 3.27 -3.97
N HIS A 254 7.54 4.05 -4.03
CA HIS A 254 6.32 3.74 -3.29
C HIS A 254 5.81 2.33 -3.65
N THR A 255 5.38 1.52 -2.68
CA THR A 255 4.84 0.15 -2.91
C THR A 255 3.78 0.07 -4.01
N GLY A 256 2.99 1.14 -4.16
CA GLY A 256 2.03 1.35 -5.25
C GLY A 256 2.63 1.45 -6.65
N ASP A 257 3.82 2.03 -6.78
CA ASP A 257 4.60 2.15 -8.01
C ASP A 257 5.70 1.08 -8.14
N SER A 258 5.89 0.26 -7.12
CA SER A 258 6.80 -0.89 -7.14
C SER A 258 6.16 -2.12 -7.81
N ILE A 259 6.98 -2.92 -8.47
CA ILE A 259 6.71 -4.34 -8.69
C ILE A 259 6.77 -5.04 -7.33
N THR A 260 5.82 -5.91 -7.03
CA THR A 260 5.78 -6.65 -5.76
C THR A 260 5.45 -8.11 -5.99
N VAL A 261 5.86 -8.97 -5.05
CA VAL A 261 5.61 -10.41 -5.10
C VAL A 261 5.05 -10.93 -3.79
N ALA A 262 4.22 -11.98 -3.88
CA ALA A 262 3.77 -12.76 -2.73
C ALA A 262 4.03 -14.26 -2.99
N PRO A 263 4.54 -15.03 -2.01
CA PRO A 263 4.93 -14.58 -0.67
C PRO A 263 6.29 -13.86 -0.67
N ILE A 264 6.84 -13.55 0.51
CA ILE A 264 8.23 -13.12 0.68
C ILE A 264 9.19 -14.23 0.22
N GLN A 265 10.27 -13.86 -0.47
CA GLN A 265 11.24 -14.77 -1.09
C GLN A 265 12.59 -14.78 -0.37
N THR A 266 13.04 -13.62 0.16
CA THR A 266 14.46 -13.43 0.57
C THR A 266 14.69 -13.29 2.08
N LEU A 267 13.67 -13.55 2.90
CA LEU A 267 13.84 -13.63 4.35
C LEU A 267 14.05 -15.08 4.78
N THR A 268 14.96 -15.29 5.73
CA THR A 268 14.99 -16.52 6.51
C THR A 268 13.73 -16.63 7.37
N ASP A 269 13.34 -17.84 7.76
CA ASP A 269 12.20 -18.02 8.67
C ASP A 269 12.37 -17.23 9.98
N LYS A 270 13.59 -17.10 10.50
CA LYS A 270 13.86 -16.28 11.70
C LYS A 270 13.52 -14.81 11.49
N GLU A 271 13.95 -14.22 10.37
CA GLU A 271 13.64 -12.83 10.02
C GLU A 271 12.14 -12.66 9.78
N TYR A 272 11.50 -13.62 9.12
CA TYR A 272 10.05 -13.63 8.91
C TYR A 272 9.28 -13.67 10.22
N GLN A 273 9.63 -14.55 11.17
CA GLN A 273 8.97 -14.62 12.48
C GLN A 273 9.14 -13.33 13.27
N ILE A 274 10.32 -12.69 13.22
CA ILE A 274 10.54 -11.37 13.86
C ILE A 274 9.61 -10.30 13.25
N MET A 275 9.48 -10.29 11.91
CA MET A 275 8.58 -9.36 11.22
C MET A 275 7.11 -9.66 11.53
N ARG A 276 6.73 -10.94 11.63
CA ARG A 276 5.38 -11.39 12.02
C ARG A 276 5.03 -10.96 13.44
N ASP A 277 5.92 -11.19 14.40
CA ASP A 277 5.73 -10.77 15.80
C ASP A 277 5.65 -9.25 15.93
N ALA A 278 6.50 -8.52 15.20
CA ALA A 278 6.42 -7.07 15.12
C ALA A 278 5.06 -6.62 14.54
N SER A 279 4.60 -7.23 13.46
CA SER A 279 3.29 -6.94 12.84
C SER A 279 2.14 -7.07 13.86
N PHE A 280 2.18 -8.13 14.69
CA PHE A 280 1.19 -8.33 15.75
C PHE A 280 1.33 -7.33 16.90
N ALA A 281 2.54 -6.93 17.25
CA ALA A 281 2.77 -5.90 18.27
C ALA A 281 2.25 -4.53 17.79
N VAL A 282 2.50 -4.18 16.53
CA VAL A 282 2.05 -2.93 15.91
C VAL A 282 0.52 -2.84 15.91
N ILE A 283 -0.19 -3.84 15.37
CA ILE A 283 -1.66 -3.78 15.29
C ILE A 283 -2.32 -3.69 16.67
N ARG A 284 -1.73 -4.34 17.69
CA ARG A 284 -2.17 -4.25 19.09
C ARG A 284 -1.92 -2.88 19.70
N GLU A 285 -0.72 -2.33 19.54
CA GLU A 285 -0.37 -1.02 20.12
C GLU A 285 -1.15 0.12 19.47
N ILE A 286 -1.38 0.06 18.16
CA ILE A 286 -2.23 1.04 17.48
C ILE A 286 -3.69 0.91 17.94
N GLY A 287 -4.13 -0.29 18.32
CA GLY A 287 -5.46 -0.51 18.89
C GLY A 287 -6.51 -0.88 17.85
N VAL A 288 -6.11 -1.46 16.71
CA VAL A 288 -7.06 -2.04 15.76
C VAL A 288 -7.51 -3.39 16.30
N GLU A 289 -8.74 -3.46 16.84
CA GLU A 289 -9.27 -4.66 17.50
C GLU A 289 -10.15 -5.51 16.60
N THR A 290 -10.79 -4.95 15.58
CA THR A 290 -11.79 -5.66 14.77
C THR A 290 -11.64 -5.37 13.28
N GLY A 291 -10.58 -5.89 12.66
CA GLY A 291 -10.36 -5.62 11.24
C GLY A 291 -9.00 -6.05 10.70
N GLY A 292 -8.75 -5.65 9.47
CA GLY A 292 -7.46 -5.83 8.79
C GLY A 292 -6.64 -4.54 8.81
N SER A 293 -5.31 -4.68 8.73
CA SER A 293 -4.38 -3.56 8.56
C SER A 293 -3.16 -4.00 7.75
N ASN A 294 -2.63 -3.09 6.95
CA ASN A 294 -1.37 -3.26 6.24
C ASN A 294 -0.24 -2.64 7.06
N ILE A 295 0.88 -3.35 7.22
CA ILE A 295 2.06 -2.88 7.98
C ILE A 295 3.28 -3.00 7.10
N GLN A 296 4.07 -1.92 7.02
CA GLN A 296 5.24 -1.84 6.14
C GLN A 296 6.54 -1.84 6.94
N PHE A 297 7.53 -2.54 6.39
CA PHE A 297 8.85 -2.69 6.98
C PHE A 297 9.93 -2.44 5.94
N ALA A 298 11.06 -1.90 6.40
CA ALA A 298 12.31 -1.92 5.64
C ALA A 298 13.32 -2.83 6.35
N VAL A 299 14.07 -3.61 5.59
CA VAL A 299 15.15 -4.47 6.11
C VAL A 299 16.44 -4.16 5.39
N ASN A 300 17.47 -3.86 6.18
CA ASN A 300 18.82 -3.67 5.67
C ASN A 300 19.37 -5.02 5.16
N PRO A 301 19.70 -5.16 3.86
CA PRO A 301 20.16 -6.43 3.31
C PRO A 301 21.55 -6.84 3.80
N GLN A 302 22.36 -5.92 4.33
CA GLN A 302 23.71 -6.20 4.80
C GLN A 302 23.76 -6.77 6.22
N ASN A 303 22.81 -6.40 7.10
CA ASN A 303 22.85 -6.76 8.52
C ASN A 303 21.53 -7.22 9.14
N GLY A 304 20.42 -7.20 8.38
CA GLY A 304 19.10 -7.63 8.85
C GLY A 304 18.41 -6.65 9.80
N ARG A 305 18.91 -5.42 9.99
CA ARG A 305 18.19 -4.37 10.75
C ARG A 305 16.83 -4.13 10.11
N MET A 306 15.76 -4.35 10.87
CA MET A 306 14.39 -4.15 10.45
C MET A 306 13.81 -2.91 11.12
N THR A 307 13.21 -2.02 10.33
CA THR A 307 12.52 -0.81 10.80
C THR A 307 11.06 -0.83 10.35
N VAL A 308 10.14 -0.42 11.22
CA VAL A 308 8.74 -0.20 10.84
C VAL A 308 8.61 1.14 10.14
N ILE A 309 7.91 1.17 9.01
CA ILE A 309 7.74 2.37 8.17
C ILE A 309 6.42 3.06 8.49
N GLU A 310 5.31 2.33 8.35
CA GLU A 310 3.96 2.82 8.62
C GLU A 310 2.99 1.66 8.83
N MET A 311 1.79 1.97 9.31
CA MET A 311 0.65 1.07 9.20
C MET A 311 -0.58 1.81 8.69
N ASN A 312 -1.43 1.09 7.97
CA ASN A 312 -2.68 1.60 7.45
C ASN A 312 -3.84 0.90 8.20
N PRO A 313 -4.57 1.59 9.11
CA PRO A 313 -5.61 1.00 9.96
C PRO A 313 -6.95 0.77 9.22
N ARG A 314 -6.88 0.27 7.99
CA ARG A 314 -7.99 0.06 7.06
C ARG A 314 -7.62 -0.97 6.00
N VAL A 315 -8.59 -1.34 5.17
CA VAL A 315 -8.27 -2.00 3.90
C VAL A 315 -7.46 -1.06 2.99
N SER A 316 -6.67 -1.66 2.12
CA SER A 316 -5.73 -0.99 1.23
C SER A 316 -5.72 -1.67 -0.14
N ARG A 317 -5.02 -1.05 -1.11
CA ARG A 317 -4.68 -1.71 -2.38
C ARG A 317 -3.94 -3.02 -2.15
N SER A 318 -2.99 -3.04 -1.20
CA SER A 318 -2.26 -4.25 -0.82
C SER A 318 -3.16 -5.32 -0.21
N SER A 319 -4.20 -4.96 0.54
CA SER A 319 -5.18 -5.91 1.06
C SER A 319 -6.05 -6.53 -0.05
N ALA A 320 -6.38 -5.76 -1.10
CA ALA A 320 -7.08 -6.27 -2.27
C ALA A 320 -6.20 -7.23 -3.08
N LEU A 321 -4.93 -6.87 -3.29
CA LEU A 321 -3.91 -7.73 -3.88
C LEU A 321 -3.75 -9.03 -3.08
N ALA A 322 -3.58 -8.94 -1.77
CA ALA A 322 -3.45 -10.08 -0.87
C ALA A 322 -4.68 -10.99 -0.89
N SER A 323 -5.89 -10.41 -0.92
CA SER A 323 -7.12 -11.18 -1.04
C SER A 323 -7.18 -11.98 -2.35
N LYS A 324 -6.66 -11.42 -3.44
CA LYS A 324 -6.57 -12.10 -4.74
C LYS A 324 -5.42 -13.11 -4.78
N ALA A 325 -4.31 -12.83 -4.13
CA ALA A 325 -3.15 -13.71 -4.07
C ALA A 325 -3.45 -14.99 -3.27
N THR A 326 -4.16 -14.87 -2.16
CA THR A 326 -4.38 -15.97 -1.21
C THR A 326 -5.75 -16.62 -1.33
N GLY A 327 -6.71 -15.90 -1.94
CA GLY A 327 -8.12 -16.28 -1.92
C GLY A 327 -8.83 -15.97 -0.59
N PHE A 328 -8.13 -15.39 0.40
CA PHE A 328 -8.72 -14.99 1.68
C PHE A 328 -9.43 -13.63 1.54
N PRO A 329 -10.75 -13.52 1.72
CA PRO A 329 -11.49 -12.29 1.43
C PRO A 329 -11.41 -11.28 2.59
N ILE A 330 -10.32 -10.51 2.66
CA ILE A 330 -10.00 -9.62 3.80
C ILE A 330 -11.15 -8.66 4.12
N ALA A 331 -11.67 -7.92 3.13
CA ALA A 331 -12.72 -6.94 3.36
C ALA A 331 -14.04 -7.56 3.87
N LYS A 332 -14.39 -8.75 3.36
CA LYS A 332 -15.57 -9.51 3.81
C LYS A 332 -15.44 -9.89 5.28
N ILE A 333 -14.28 -10.42 5.67
CA ILE A 333 -14.03 -10.89 7.03
C ILE A 333 -13.91 -9.70 7.98
N ALA A 334 -13.19 -8.64 7.60
CA ALA A 334 -13.12 -7.41 8.38
C ALA A 334 -14.50 -6.80 8.68
N ALA A 335 -15.43 -6.83 7.72
CA ALA A 335 -16.81 -6.38 7.95
C ALA A 335 -17.56 -7.24 8.98
N LYS A 336 -17.34 -8.56 8.98
CA LYS A 336 -17.91 -9.47 10.00
C LYS A 336 -17.28 -9.26 11.37
N LEU A 337 -15.97 -9.07 11.45
CA LEU A 337 -15.27 -8.76 12.70
C LEU A 337 -15.79 -7.46 13.32
N ALA A 338 -16.02 -6.42 12.50
CA ALA A 338 -16.54 -5.13 12.95
C ALA A 338 -17.93 -5.22 13.62
N VAL A 339 -18.72 -6.27 13.33
CA VAL A 339 -20.03 -6.53 13.94
C VAL A 339 -19.99 -7.64 14.99
N GLY A 340 -18.80 -7.98 15.50
CA GLY A 340 -18.62 -8.79 16.71
C GLY A 340 -18.17 -10.23 16.51
N TYR A 341 -18.07 -10.72 15.27
CA TYR A 341 -17.52 -12.05 15.04
C TYR A 341 -16.05 -12.14 15.48
N THR A 342 -15.61 -13.34 15.83
CA THR A 342 -14.20 -13.72 15.93
C THR A 342 -13.78 -14.57 14.73
N LEU A 343 -12.48 -14.65 14.45
CA LEU A 343 -11.92 -15.34 13.28
C LEU A 343 -12.25 -16.84 13.27
N ASP A 344 -12.35 -17.47 14.43
CA ASP A 344 -12.71 -18.87 14.60
C ASP A 344 -14.20 -19.15 14.33
N GLU A 345 -15.06 -18.14 14.39
CA GLU A 345 -16.49 -18.25 14.12
C GLU A 345 -16.84 -18.10 12.63
N ILE A 346 -15.90 -17.61 11.82
CA ILE A 346 -16.11 -17.34 10.39
C ILE A 346 -15.54 -18.51 9.57
N PRO A 347 -16.33 -19.20 8.74
CA PRO A 347 -15.80 -20.25 7.87
C PRO A 347 -14.97 -19.64 6.72
N ASN A 348 -13.93 -20.34 6.30
CA ASN A 348 -13.16 -20.01 5.11
C ASN A 348 -13.99 -20.27 3.84
N ASP A 349 -14.19 -19.23 3.03
CA ASP A 349 -15.02 -19.27 1.82
C ASP A 349 -14.61 -20.34 0.79
N ILE A 350 -13.32 -20.62 0.67
CA ILE A 350 -12.78 -21.51 -0.38
C ILE A 350 -12.81 -22.96 0.07
N THR A 351 -12.23 -23.27 1.23
CA THR A 351 -12.16 -24.65 1.73
C THR A 351 -13.47 -25.10 2.35
N ARG A 352 -14.28 -24.17 2.89
CA ARG A 352 -15.56 -24.37 3.58
C ARG A 352 -15.53 -25.25 4.84
N GLU A 353 -14.42 -25.92 5.09
CA GLU A 353 -14.21 -26.87 6.20
C GLU A 353 -13.30 -26.30 7.30
N THR A 354 -12.57 -25.21 7.03
CA THR A 354 -11.66 -24.58 7.99
C THR A 354 -12.18 -23.21 8.43
N PRO A 355 -11.85 -22.73 9.64
CA PRO A 355 -12.18 -21.36 10.05
C PRO A 355 -11.31 -20.33 9.32
N ALA A 356 -11.61 -19.04 9.50
CA ALA A 356 -10.81 -17.91 9.04
C ALA A 356 -9.61 -17.61 9.97
N SER A 357 -9.53 -18.26 11.14
CA SER A 357 -8.40 -18.18 12.08
C SER A 357 -7.20 -19.03 11.64
N PHE A 358 -6.69 -18.77 10.44
CA PHE A 358 -5.49 -19.41 9.90
C PHE A 358 -4.66 -18.44 9.05
N GLU A 359 -3.40 -18.77 8.82
CA GLU A 359 -2.51 -18.06 7.90
C GLU A 359 -2.48 -18.81 6.57
N PRO A 360 -2.89 -18.19 5.44
CA PRO A 360 -2.84 -18.83 4.13
C PRO A 360 -1.43 -19.27 3.75
N THR A 361 -1.32 -20.46 3.16
CA THR A 361 -0.10 -20.93 2.49
C THR A 361 -0.41 -21.13 1.02
N ILE A 362 0.42 -20.55 0.15
CA ILE A 362 0.27 -20.64 -1.31
C ILE A 362 1.42 -21.45 -1.90
N ASP A 363 1.11 -22.25 -2.93
CA ASP A 363 2.07 -23.13 -3.63
C ASP A 363 2.46 -22.57 -5.01
N TYR A 364 2.36 -21.25 -5.14
CA TYR A 364 2.65 -20.46 -6.32
C TYR A 364 3.23 -19.10 -5.91
N VAL A 365 3.76 -18.38 -6.91
CA VAL A 365 4.22 -17.00 -6.78
C VAL A 365 3.20 -16.08 -7.46
N VAL A 366 2.86 -14.99 -6.79
CA VAL A 366 2.06 -13.90 -7.33
C VAL A 366 2.98 -12.74 -7.61
N THR A 367 2.79 -12.07 -8.74
CA THR A 367 3.52 -10.85 -9.11
C THR A 367 2.53 -9.77 -9.46
N LYS A 368 2.71 -8.58 -8.89
CA LYS A 368 2.01 -7.35 -9.24
C LYS A 368 2.96 -6.43 -9.97
N ILE A 369 2.50 -5.80 -11.05
CA ILE A 369 3.24 -4.75 -11.77
C ILE A 369 2.32 -3.53 -11.93
N PRO A 370 2.79 -2.32 -11.58
CA PRO A 370 2.02 -1.09 -11.73
C PRO A 370 1.93 -0.61 -13.18
N ARG A 371 0.79 -0.05 -13.55
CA ARG A 371 0.51 0.54 -14.87
C ARG A 371 0.62 2.05 -14.77
N PHE A 372 1.46 2.64 -15.60
CA PHE A 372 1.65 4.10 -15.70
C PHE A 372 1.05 4.63 -17.00
N ALA A 373 0.66 5.90 -17.06
CA ALA A 373 0.13 6.53 -18.28
C ALA A 373 0.88 7.84 -18.64
N PHE A 374 2.21 7.85 -18.47
CA PHE A 374 3.05 9.05 -18.70
C PHE A 374 2.95 9.59 -20.14
N GLU A 375 2.61 8.76 -21.12
CA GLU A 375 2.37 9.18 -22.50
C GLU A 375 1.25 10.23 -22.63
N LYS A 376 0.32 10.28 -21.66
CA LYS A 376 -0.75 11.29 -21.59
C LYS A 376 -0.29 12.59 -20.93
N PHE A 377 0.88 12.60 -20.29
CA PHE A 377 1.41 13.71 -19.49
C PHE A 377 2.89 13.96 -19.83
N PRO A 378 3.22 14.40 -21.07
CA PRO A 378 4.61 14.50 -21.54
C PRO A 378 5.48 15.50 -20.78
N GLN A 379 4.88 16.42 -20.02
CA GLN A 379 5.58 17.39 -19.18
C GLN A 379 5.78 16.90 -17.74
N ALA A 380 5.15 15.78 -17.35
CA ALA A 380 5.30 15.23 -16.01
C ALA A 380 6.65 14.50 -15.88
N ASP A 381 7.26 14.60 -14.71
CA ASP A 381 8.46 13.84 -14.38
C ASP A 381 8.11 12.34 -14.23
N PRO A 382 8.65 11.45 -15.10
CA PRO A 382 8.35 10.02 -15.06
C PRO A 382 9.16 9.25 -14.01
N THR A 383 10.03 9.91 -13.26
CA THR A 383 10.83 9.30 -12.19
C THR A 383 9.92 8.74 -11.10
N LEU A 384 10.08 7.48 -10.73
CA LEU A 384 9.34 6.87 -9.63
C LEU A 384 9.99 7.27 -8.31
N THR A 385 9.16 7.65 -7.34
CA THR A 385 9.59 8.13 -6.03
C THR A 385 8.67 7.55 -4.95
N THR A 386 8.73 8.08 -3.73
CA THR A 386 7.78 7.77 -2.66
C THR A 386 6.38 8.32 -2.91
N GLN A 387 6.15 9.12 -3.97
CA GLN A 387 4.81 9.56 -4.38
C GLN A 387 4.33 8.70 -5.54
N MET A 388 3.18 8.06 -5.35
CA MET A 388 2.56 7.19 -6.36
C MET A 388 2.14 7.98 -7.62
N LYS A 389 2.41 7.40 -8.79
CA LYS A 389 2.10 7.94 -10.13
C LYS A 389 1.40 6.91 -11.04
N SER A 390 1.36 5.65 -10.62
CA SER A 390 0.63 4.59 -11.34
C SER A 390 -0.88 4.83 -11.31
N VAL A 391 -1.54 4.45 -12.41
CA VAL A 391 -2.99 4.60 -12.63
C VAL A 391 -3.76 3.30 -12.49
N GLY A 392 -3.06 2.21 -12.20
CA GLY A 392 -3.61 0.86 -12.04
C GLY A 392 -2.50 -0.16 -11.87
N GLU A 393 -2.86 -1.43 -11.89
CA GLU A 393 -1.93 -2.55 -11.71
C GLU A 393 -2.44 -3.81 -12.39
N ALA A 394 -1.52 -4.68 -12.81
CA ALA A 394 -1.82 -6.05 -13.20
C ALA A 394 -1.30 -7.01 -12.14
N MET A 395 -1.94 -8.17 -12.02
CA MET A 395 -1.52 -9.27 -11.17
C MET A 395 -1.46 -10.55 -12.00
N ALA A 396 -0.40 -11.34 -11.83
CA ALA A 396 -0.32 -12.69 -12.38
C ALA A 396 0.09 -13.70 -11.31
N ILE A 397 -0.26 -14.96 -11.56
CA ILE A 397 0.08 -16.10 -10.72
C ILE A 397 0.88 -17.10 -11.58
N GLY A 398 2.01 -17.58 -11.09
CA GLY A 398 2.80 -18.64 -11.73
C GLY A 398 3.37 -19.60 -10.69
N ARG A 399 3.68 -20.83 -11.09
CA ARG A 399 4.34 -21.82 -10.20
C ARG A 399 5.79 -21.46 -9.88
N THR A 400 6.36 -20.51 -10.63
CA THR A 400 7.69 -19.94 -10.40
C THR A 400 7.64 -18.43 -10.59
N PHE A 401 8.60 -17.71 -10.01
CA PHE A 401 8.74 -16.27 -10.21
C PHE A 401 8.87 -15.90 -11.70
N LYS A 402 9.68 -16.63 -12.48
CA LYS A 402 9.88 -16.36 -13.91
C LYS A 402 8.56 -16.41 -14.70
N GLU A 403 7.75 -17.44 -14.43
CA GLU A 403 6.44 -17.60 -15.05
C GLU A 403 5.51 -16.45 -14.62
N SER A 404 5.41 -16.18 -13.32
CA SER A 404 4.57 -15.13 -12.78
C SER A 404 4.92 -13.75 -13.35
N LEU A 405 6.21 -13.40 -13.37
CA LEU A 405 6.73 -12.15 -13.93
C LEU A 405 6.38 -11.99 -15.41
N GLN A 406 6.70 -12.99 -16.24
CA GLN A 406 6.44 -12.94 -17.69
C GLN A 406 4.94 -12.87 -18.01
N LYS A 407 4.10 -13.58 -17.23
CA LYS A 407 2.63 -13.48 -17.31
C LYS A 407 2.15 -12.08 -16.96
N CYS A 408 2.71 -11.47 -15.91
CA CYS A 408 2.31 -10.13 -15.50
C CYS A 408 2.70 -9.08 -16.54
N LEU A 409 3.95 -9.12 -17.03
CA LEU A 409 4.47 -8.17 -18.03
C LEU A 409 3.62 -8.13 -19.31
N ARG A 410 3.20 -9.30 -19.81
CA ARG A 410 2.35 -9.35 -21.01
C ARG A 410 0.92 -8.88 -20.78
N SER A 411 0.43 -8.91 -19.55
CA SER A 411 -0.90 -8.43 -19.15
C SER A 411 -0.94 -6.96 -18.79
N MET A 412 0.18 -6.23 -18.93
CA MET A 412 0.25 -4.79 -18.66
C MET A 412 -0.45 -3.92 -19.71
N GLU A 413 -0.88 -4.50 -20.84
CA GLU A 413 -1.53 -3.76 -21.94
C GLU A 413 -0.70 -2.54 -22.39
N ILE A 414 0.63 -2.72 -22.41
CA ILE A 414 1.62 -1.77 -22.98
C ILE A 414 2.20 -2.30 -24.29
N GLY A 415 1.63 -3.41 -24.79
CA GLY A 415 2.05 -4.07 -26.01
C GLY A 415 3.36 -4.85 -25.91
N ARG A 416 3.90 -5.13 -24.72
CA ARG A 416 5.07 -6.03 -24.58
C ARG A 416 4.60 -7.47 -24.37
N SER A 417 5.31 -8.45 -24.92
CA SER A 417 4.94 -9.89 -24.76
C SER A 417 5.58 -10.56 -23.52
N GLY A 418 6.44 -9.83 -22.82
CA GLY A 418 7.27 -10.29 -21.71
C GLY A 418 8.41 -9.30 -21.50
N LEU A 419 9.55 -9.75 -20.98
CA LEU A 419 10.77 -8.94 -20.85
C LEU A 419 11.36 -8.49 -22.20
N GLY A 420 11.10 -9.23 -23.28
CA GLY A 420 11.59 -8.96 -24.63
C GLY A 420 11.19 -10.07 -25.60
N GLY A 421 11.81 -10.11 -26.78
CA GLY A 421 11.55 -11.13 -27.81
C GLY A 421 10.26 -10.88 -28.59
N ASP A 422 9.71 -9.66 -28.51
CA ASP A 422 8.48 -9.26 -29.20
C ASP A 422 8.74 -8.47 -30.49
N GLY A 423 10.01 -8.22 -30.82
CA GLY A 423 10.42 -7.51 -32.03
C GLY A 423 10.04 -6.03 -32.02
N LYS A 424 9.61 -5.47 -30.88
CA LYS A 424 9.23 -4.06 -30.80
C LYS A 424 10.43 -3.16 -30.50
N PRO A 425 10.65 -2.11 -31.31
CA PRO A 425 11.80 -1.23 -31.14
C PRO A 425 11.70 -0.39 -29.86
N TRP A 426 12.84 0.14 -29.44
CA TRP A 426 13.01 1.06 -28.32
C TRP A 426 13.35 2.45 -28.86
N ARG A 427 12.54 3.45 -28.51
CA ARG A 427 12.80 4.85 -28.85
C ARG A 427 13.42 5.56 -27.64
N LEU A 428 14.67 6.00 -27.79
CA LEU A 428 15.45 6.65 -26.73
C LEU A 428 15.92 8.01 -27.25
N GLY A 429 15.16 9.06 -26.91
CA GLY A 429 15.31 10.37 -27.55
C GLY A 429 14.99 10.28 -29.05
N ASP A 430 15.90 10.79 -29.88
CA ASP A 430 15.77 10.77 -31.34
C ASP A 430 16.25 9.45 -31.98
N GLN A 431 16.80 8.53 -31.19
CA GLN A 431 17.31 7.25 -31.67
C GLN A 431 16.27 6.14 -31.53
N VAL A 432 16.27 5.25 -32.51
CA VAL A 432 15.45 4.03 -32.51
C VAL A 432 16.40 2.84 -32.58
N TYR A 433 16.21 1.92 -31.65
CA TYR A 433 16.94 0.66 -31.55
C TYR A 433 15.96 -0.49 -31.76
N GLU A 434 16.33 -1.48 -32.57
CA GLU A 434 15.54 -2.70 -32.70
C GLU A 434 15.55 -3.51 -31.38
N ASP A 435 14.58 -4.40 -31.17
CA ASP A 435 14.43 -5.15 -29.89
C ASP A 435 15.70 -5.91 -29.46
N ARG A 436 16.47 -6.37 -30.45
CA ARG A 436 17.70 -7.13 -30.25
C ARG A 436 18.99 -6.33 -30.35
N ASP A 437 18.95 -5.02 -30.62
CA ASP A 437 20.15 -4.20 -30.63
C ASP A 437 20.78 -4.13 -29.23
N ILE A 438 22.11 -4.02 -29.17
CA ILE A 438 22.84 -3.78 -27.92
C ILE A 438 22.84 -2.27 -27.65
N LEU A 439 22.14 -1.85 -26.60
CA LEU A 439 22.04 -0.44 -26.22
C LEU A 439 23.38 0.05 -25.61
N PRO A 440 23.72 1.35 -25.76
CA PRO A 440 24.88 1.92 -25.11
C PRO A 440 24.85 1.75 -23.58
N LYS A 441 25.99 1.38 -22.97
CA LYS A 441 26.09 1.13 -21.53
C LYS A 441 25.67 2.34 -20.69
N ASP A 442 25.99 3.55 -21.10
CA ASP A 442 25.62 4.79 -20.41
C ASP A 442 24.11 5.01 -20.37
N VAL A 443 23.41 4.67 -21.45
CA VAL A 443 21.94 4.75 -21.54
C VAL A 443 21.30 3.72 -20.62
N ILE A 444 21.81 2.49 -20.59
CA ILE A 444 21.35 1.42 -19.69
C ILE A 444 21.56 1.85 -18.24
N THR A 445 22.78 2.27 -17.87
CA THR A 445 23.11 2.70 -16.51
C THR A 445 22.17 3.80 -16.03
N ARG A 446 21.88 4.81 -16.86
CA ARG A 446 20.94 5.89 -16.51
C ARG A 446 19.51 5.38 -16.28
N LYS A 447 19.04 4.43 -17.09
CA LYS A 447 17.71 3.83 -16.98
C LYS A 447 17.58 2.86 -15.81
N LEU A 448 18.69 2.32 -15.32
CA LEU A 448 18.72 1.49 -14.12
C LEU A 448 18.83 2.32 -12.83
N SER A 449 19.66 3.38 -12.84
CA SER A 449 19.95 4.18 -11.64
C SER A 449 18.79 5.07 -11.20
N ILE A 450 17.97 5.55 -12.14
CA ILE A 450 16.78 6.37 -11.86
C ILE A 450 15.55 5.48 -12.00
N PRO A 451 14.83 5.17 -10.90
CA PRO A 451 13.59 4.39 -10.98
C PRO A 451 12.60 4.98 -12.00
N ASN A 452 12.10 4.15 -12.91
CA ASN A 452 11.18 4.56 -13.97
C ASN A 452 10.31 3.37 -14.40
N ALA A 453 9.19 3.66 -15.09
CA ALA A 453 8.22 2.65 -15.53
C ALA A 453 8.80 1.56 -16.45
N GLU A 454 9.94 1.81 -17.09
CA GLU A 454 10.57 0.88 -18.04
C GLU A 454 11.75 0.12 -17.42
N ARG A 455 12.13 0.40 -16.17
CA ARG A 455 13.37 -0.09 -15.54
C ARG A 455 13.53 -1.60 -15.63
N ILE A 456 12.44 -2.35 -15.44
CA ILE A 456 12.42 -3.82 -15.55
C ILE A 456 12.91 -4.34 -16.91
N PHE A 457 12.61 -3.64 -18.00
CA PHE A 457 13.06 -4.02 -19.34
C PHE A 457 14.53 -3.67 -19.58
N PHE A 458 15.03 -2.62 -18.93
CA PHE A 458 16.44 -2.24 -19.01
C PHE A 458 17.36 -3.21 -18.25
N ILE A 459 16.84 -3.99 -17.30
CA ILE A 459 17.59 -5.09 -16.69
C ILE A 459 17.91 -6.18 -17.72
N ARG A 460 16.96 -6.52 -18.62
CA ARG A 460 17.23 -7.42 -19.75
C ARG A 460 18.35 -6.86 -20.63
N HIS A 461 18.25 -5.59 -21.02
CA HIS A 461 19.26 -4.95 -21.86
C HIS A 461 20.63 -4.90 -21.20
N ALA A 462 20.70 -4.73 -19.88
CA ALA A 462 21.95 -4.78 -19.13
C ALA A 462 22.63 -6.15 -19.21
N PHE A 463 21.90 -7.24 -18.98
CA PHE A 463 22.47 -8.58 -19.13
C PHE A 463 22.94 -8.87 -20.56
N ARG A 464 22.22 -8.38 -21.58
CA ARG A 464 22.62 -8.53 -23.00
C ARG A 464 23.84 -7.68 -23.36
N ALA A 465 24.11 -6.61 -22.62
CA ALA A 465 25.25 -5.72 -22.79
C ALA A 465 26.42 -6.07 -21.84
N ASP A 466 26.50 -7.31 -21.36
CA ASP A 466 27.57 -7.81 -20.48
C ASP A 466 27.75 -7.02 -19.17
N PHE A 467 26.65 -6.54 -18.58
CA PHE A 467 26.68 -6.16 -17.16
C PHE A 467 26.65 -7.41 -16.29
N SER A 468 27.49 -7.44 -15.27
CA SER A 468 27.43 -8.44 -14.21
C SER A 468 26.16 -8.26 -13.36
N LEU A 469 25.80 -9.31 -12.63
CA LEU A 469 24.67 -9.26 -11.71
C LEU A 469 24.95 -8.25 -10.58
N GLU A 470 26.19 -8.23 -10.12
CA GLU A 470 26.69 -7.35 -9.07
C GLU A 470 26.60 -5.89 -9.50
N GLU A 471 27.01 -5.54 -10.72
CA GLU A 471 26.87 -4.17 -11.25
C GLU A 471 25.40 -3.73 -11.32
N ILE A 472 24.49 -4.61 -11.77
CA ILE A 472 23.06 -4.28 -11.82
C ILE A 472 22.49 -4.11 -10.40
N HIS A 473 22.88 -4.97 -9.46
CA HIS A 473 22.49 -4.85 -8.06
C HIS A 473 23.00 -3.55 -7.44
N GLU A 474 24.27 -3.19 -7.63
CA GLU A 474 24.83 -1.93 -7.12
C GLU A 474 24.09 -0.71 -7.65
N ILE A 475 23.69 -0.71 -8.92
CA ILE A 475 22.97 0.42 -9.55
C ILE A 475 21.52 0.49 -9.07
N THR A 476 20.83 -0.65 -8.97
CA THR A 476 19.37 -0.69 -8.79
C THR A 476 18.94 -0.95 -7.35
N GLN A 477 19.82 -1.55 -6.55
CA GLN A 477 19.57 -2.11 -5.22
C GLN A 477 18.48 -3.21 -5.19
N ILE A 478 18.07 -3.72 -6.36
CA ILE A 478 17.13 -4.86 -6.47
C ILE A 478 17.84 -6.12 -5.99
N ASP A 479 17.16 -6.95 -5.18
CA ASP A 479 17.78 -8.12 -4.57
C ASP A 479 18.38 -9.09 -5.63
N PRO A 480 19.62 -9.58 -5.41
CA PRO A 480 20.29 -10.53 -6.31
C PRO A 480 19.46 -11.76 -6.68
N TRP A 481 18.55 -12.19 -5.80
CA TRP A 481 17.66 -13.31 -6.06
C TRP A 481 16.79 -13.04 -7.30
N PHE A 482 16.14 -11.88 -7.39
CA PHE A 482 15.30 -11.53 -8.53
C PHE A 482 16.12 -11.35 -9.81
N LEU A 483 17.27 -10.68 -9.70
CA LEU A 483 18.18 -10.47 -10.83
C LEU A 483 18.69 -11.79 -11.41
N THR A 484 18.99 -12.78 -10.56
CA THR A 484 19.38 -14.14 -10.99
C THR A 484 18.26 -14.79 -11.81
N GLN A 485 17.00 -14.66 -11.38
CA GLN A 485 15.88 -15.23 -12.13
C GLN A 485 15.70 -14.55 -13.50
N ILE A 486 15.85 -13.23 -13.56
CA ILE A 486 15.77 -12.47 -14.81
C ILE A 486 16.91 -12.86 -15.75
N ARG A 487 18.15 -12.98 -15.24
CA ARG A 487 19.31 -13.43 -16.03
C ARG A 487 19.04 -14.75 -16.73
N GLN A 488 18.47 -15.73 -16.01
CA GLN A 488 18.12 -17.02 -16.58
C GLN A 488 17.04 -16.94 -17.69
N ILE A 489 16.12 -15.96 -17.62
CA ILE A 489 15.18 -15.71 -18.72
C ILE A 489 15.92 -15.19 -19.95
N VAL A 490 16.85 -14.25 -19.75
CA VAL A 490 17.68 -13.67 -20.83
C VAL A 490 18.60 -14.73 -21.46
N GLU A 491 19.23 -15.58 -20.65
CA GLU A 491 20.07 -16.69 -21.13
C GLU A 491 19.27 -17.64 -22.05
N VAL A 492 18.03 -17.97 -21.69
CA VAL A 492 17.14 -18.79 -22.55
C VAL A 492 16.76 -18.05 -23.82
N GLU A 493 16.45 -16.75 -23.73
CA GLU A 493 16.17 -15.93 -24.91
C GLU A 493 17.35 -15.93 -25.91
N GLU A 494 18.58 -15.72 -25.43
CA GLU A 494 19.78 -15.73 -26.28
C GLU A 494 20.03 -17.12 -26.88
N SER A 495 19.79 -18.18 -26.11
CA SER A 495 19.87 -19.54 -26.63
C SER A 495 18.86 -19.80 -27.76
N LEU A 496 17.63 -19.30 -27.64
CA LEU A 496 16.60 -19.47 -28.68
C LEU A 496 16.93 -18.67 -29.93
N ALA A 497 17.44 -17.44 -29.76
CA ALA A 497 17.83 -16.59 -30.88
C ALA A 497 19.04 -17.13 -31.65
N ALA A 498 19.98 -17.81 -30.99
CA ALA A 498 21.10 -18.47 -31.66
C ALA A 498 20.70 -19.71 -32.47
N MET A 499 19.50 -20.27 -32.23
CA MET A 499 18.96 -21.41 -32.97
C MET A 499 18.13 -21.01 -34.20
N ALA A 500 17.68 -19.75 -34.27
CA ALA A 500 16.89 -19.19 -35.37
C ALA A 500 17.80 -18.63 -36.48
#